data_AF-A0A820TAY5-F1
#
_entry.id   AF-A0A820TAY5-F1
#
_cell.length_a   1.000
_cell.length_b   1.000
_cell.length_c   1.000
_cell.angle_alpha   90.00
_cell.angle_beta   90.00
_cell.angle_gamma   90.00
#
_symmetry.space_group_name_H-M   'P 1'
#
loop_
_entity.id
_entity.type
_entity.pdbx_description
1 polymer ?
#
loop_
_entity_poly.entity_id
_entity_poly.type
_entity_poly.pdbx_seq_one_letter_code
_entity_poly.pdbx_strand_id
1 'polypeptide(L)'
;KGQGGSAGSGGWGGRGGSGGSGGTNGSDGCAGSDGRDGLAANSGSIQYAVVDVHGNITETGSDKYNVSVYGYTINDANNDGIYEPNSFFFITNVTWINNGAMNLPSGSILSFPSTEYITTDMNDISILQDNTINQVVVDPHA
;
A
#
# COMPACT_ATOMS: atom_id res chain seq x y z
N LYS A 1 -123.76 42.35 -31.13
CA LYS A 1 -122.57 42.36 -30.23
C LYS A 1 -121.63 41.27 -30.74
N GLY A 2 -120.43 41.64 -31.21
CA GLY A 2 -119.45 40.68 -31.74
C GLY A 2 -118.73 39.90 -30.64
N GLN A 3 -118.39 38.65 -30.91
CA GLN A 3 -117.48 37.86 -30.08
C GLN A 3 -116.21 37.55 -30.87
N GLY A 4 -115.10 37.59 -30.13
CA GLY A 4 -113.75 37.90 -30.58
C GLY A 4 -113.10 36.86 -31.47
N GLY A 5 -112.11 37.34 -32.23
CA GLY A 5 -111.27 36.52 -33.11
C GLY A 5 -110.38 35.54 -32.34
N SER A 6 -109.86 34.58 -33.10
CA SER A 6 -109.05 33.46 -32.64
C SER A 6 -107.78 33.89 -31.89
N ALA A 7 -107.44 33.17 -30.82
CA ALA A 7 -106.15 33.33 -30.14
C ALA A 7 -105.00 32.98 -31.10
N GLY A 8 -104.03 33.89 -31.25
CA GLY A 8 -102.80 33.66 -32.01
C GLY A 8 -101.90 32.63 -31.31
N SER A 9 -101.15 31.86 -32.10
CA SER A 9 -100.23 30.82 -31.63
C SER A 9 -99.04 31.41 -30.85
N GLY A 10 -98.75 30.84 -29.66
CA GLY A 10 -97.55 31.17 -28.89
C GLY A 10 -96.26 30.83 -29.65
N GLY A 11 -95.26 31.70 -29.54
CA GLY A 11 -93.96 31.55 -30.20
C GLY A 11 -93.11 30.43 -29.60
N TRP A 12 -92.19 29.89 -30.41
CA TRP A 12 -91.27 28.82 -30.02
C TRP A 12 -90.16 29.38 -29.12
N GLY A 13 -89.92 28.75 -27.97
CA GLY A 13 -88.84 29.11 -27.05
C GLY A 13 -87.45 28.92 -27.68
N GLY A 14 -86.54 29.87 -27.41
CA GLY A 14 -85.18 29.85 -27.93
C GLY A 14 -84.35 28.67 -27.41
N ARG A 15 -83.37 28.23 -28.20
CA ARG A 15 -82.47 27.13 -27.82
C ARG A 15 -81.46 27.61 -26.77
N GLY A 16 -81.28 26.81 -25.70
CA GLY A 16 -80.26 27.06 -24.68
C GLY A 16 -78.85 27.00 -25.26
N GLY A 17 -77.96 27.89 -24.79
CA GLY A 17 -76.56 27.93 -25.22
C GLY A 17 -75.75 26.73 -24.74
N SER A 18 -74.71 26.38 -25.50
CA SER A 18 -73.80 25.27 -25.17
C SER A 18 -72.85 25.61 -24.03
N GLY A 19 -72.67 24.69 -23.08
CA GLY A 19 -71.73 24.83 -21.96
C GLY A 19 -70.27 24.90 -22.43
N GLY A 20 -69.45 25.68 -21.73
CA GLY A 20 -68.02 25.86 -22.02
C GLY A 20 -67.20 24.60 -21.73
N SER A 21 -66.07 24.45 -22.43
CA SER A 21 -65.13 23.34 -22.25
C SER A 21 -64.27 23.53 -20.99
N GLY A 22 -64.10 22.45 -20.21
CA GLY A 22 -63.19 22.41 -19.07
C GLY A 22 -61.72 22.55 -19.50
N GLY A 23 -60.90 23.18 -18.66
CA GLY A 23 -59.47 23.38 -18.90
C GLY A 23 -58.64 22.09 -18.79
N THR A 24 -57.42 22.13 -19.33
CA THR A 24 -56.48 21.00 -19.30
C THR A 24 -55.61 21.01 -18.05
N ASN A 25 -55.28 19.84 -17.51
CA ASN A 25 -54.34 19.70 -16.40
C ASN A 25 -52.92 20.10 -16.83
N GLY A 26 -52.15 20.69 -15.91
CA GLY A 26 -50.74 21.00 -16.12
C GLY A 26 -49.86 19.75 -16.15
N SER A 27 -48.71 19.83 -16.81
CA SER A 27 -47.74 18.74 -16.89
C SER A 27 -46.90 18.60 -15.62
N ASP A 28 -46.52 17.37 -15.29
CA ASP A 28 -45.61 17.07 -14.19
C ASP A 28 -44.22 17.70 -14.42
N GLY A 29 -43.54 18.07 -13.33
CA GLY A 29 -42.19 18.63 -13.37
C GLY A 29 -41.12 17.58 -13.68
N CYS A 30 -39.98 18.03 -14.19
CA CYS A 30 -38.84 17.16 -14.50
C CYS A 30 -38.16 16.66 -13.21
N ALA A 31 -37.68 15.43 -13.21
CA ALA A 31 -36.84 14.90 -12.14
C ALA A 31 -35.51 15.67 -12.03
N GLY A 32 -35.00 15.81 -10.81
CA GLY A 32 -33.68 16.41 -10.57
C GLY A 32 -32.55 15.52 -11.08
N SER A 33 -31.37 16.12 -11.28
CA SER A 33 -30.16 15.37 -11.63
C SER A 33 -29.52 14.73 -10.40
N ASP A 34 -28.92 13.55 -10.59
CA ASP A 34 -28.14 12.88 -9.55
C ASP A 34 -26.97 13.75 -9.06
N GLY A 35 -26.59 13.54 -7.79
CA GLY A 35 -25.42 14.17 -7.19
C GLY A 35 -24.11 13.65 -7.82
N ARG A 36 -23.02 14.40 -7.62
CA ARG A 36 -21.69 13.96 -8.08
C ARG A 36 -21.08 12.98 -7.07
N ASP A 37 -20.41 11.96 -7.60
CA ASP A 37 -19.61 11.04 -6.79
C ASP A 37 -18.49 11.78 -6.03
N GLY A 38 -18.17 11.26 -4.85
CA GLY A 38 -17.06 11.76 -4.03
C GLY A 38 -15.69 11.40 -4.60
N LEU A 39 -14.65 12.09 -4.12
CA LEU A 39 -13.26 11.78 -4.44
C LEU A 39 -12.82 10.44 -3.84
N ALA A 40 -12.08 9.66 -4.62
CA ALA A 40 -11.44 8.44 -4.13
C ALA A 40 -10.40 8.77 -3.04
N ALA A 41 -10.30 7.91 -2.02
CA ALA A 41 -9.30 8.03 -0.97
C ALA A 41 -7.89 7.63 -1.45
N ASN A 42 -6.86 8.14 -0.78
CA ASN A 42 -5.48 7.71 -1.01
C ASN A 42 -5.27 6.27 -0.53
N SER A 43 -4.36 5.54 -1.19
CA SER A 43 -3.86 4.25 -0.72
C SER A 43 -3.17 4.38 0.63
N GLY A 44 -3.40 3.43 1.53
CA GLY A 44 -2.68 3.36 2.81
C GLY A 44 -1.22 2.93 2.67
N SER A 45 -0.44 3.09 3.74
CA SER A 45 0.95 2.64 3.84
C SER A 45 1.18 1.81 5.10
N ILE A 46 2.14 0.89 5.06
CA ILE A 46 2.64 0.18 6.24
C ILE A 46 3.89 0.92 6.75
N GLN A 47 3.98 1.10 8.06
CA GLN A 47 5.16 1.62 8.73
C GLN A 47 5.50 0.71 9.91
N TYR A 48 6.78 0.38 10.04
CA TYR A 48 7.32 -0.36 11.17
C TYR A 48 7.89 0.64 12.19
N ALA A 49 7.74 0.33 13.48
CA ALA A 49 8.26 1.16 14.56
C ALA A 49 8.88 0.30 15.66
N VAL A 50 10.04 0.71 16.17
CA VAL A 50 10.58 0.21 17.45
C VAL A 50 10.06 1.09 18.56
N VAL A 51 9.60 0.45 19.63
CA VAL A 51 9.01 1.13 20.79
C VAL A 51 9.82 0.75 22.02
N ASP A 52 10.15 1.73 22.85
CA ASP A 52 10.82 1.51 24.13
C ASP A 52 9.87 0.93 25.20
N VAL A 53 10.41 0.64 26.38
CA VAL A 53 9.65 0.09 27.52
C VAL A 53 8.58 1.05 28.07
N HIS A 54 8.63 2.33 27.70
CA HIS A 54 7.69 3.37 28.12
C HIS A 54 6.65 3.71 27.03
N GLY A 55 6.71 3.06 25.86
CA GLY A 55 5.78 3.30 24.75
C GLY A 55 6.22 4.37 23.75
N ASN A 56 7.44 4.91 23.85
CA ASN A 56 7.94 5.91 22.91
C ASN A 56 8.53 5.25 21.66
N ILE A 57 8.28 5.82 20.49
CA ILE A 57 8.88 5.38 19.23
C ILE A 57 10.34 5.84 19.19
N THR A 58 11.27 4.90 19.03
CA THR A 58 12.71 5.18 18.94
C THR A 58 13.24 5.07 17.51
N GLU A 59 12.52 4.37 16.64
CA GLU A 59 12.88 4.18 15.23
C GLU A 59 11.63 3.89 14.41
N THR A 60 11.62 4.32 13.14
CA THR A 60 10.60 3.90 12.16
C THR A 60 11.22 3.56 10.81
N GLY A 61 10.61 2.64 10.07
CA GLY A 61 11.02 2.30 8.70
C GLY A 61 9.82 1.95 7.82
N SER A 62 9.97 2.13 6.50
CA SER A 62 9.00 1.69 5.49
C SER A 62 9.07 0.17 5.23
N ASP A 63 10.14 -0.46 5.68
CA ASP A 63 10.35 -1.91 5.66
C ASP A 63 11.14 -2.32 6.91
N LYS A 64 11.14 -3.60 7.26
CA LYS A 64 11.96 -4.14 8.36
C LYS A 64 13.42 -4.21 7.95
N TYR A 65 14.27 -4.69 8.85
CA TYR A 65 15.63 -5.15 8.52
C TYR A 65 15.58 -6.34 7.54
N ASN A 66 16.57 -6.41 6.64
CA ASN A 66 16.72 -7.47 5.65
C ASN A 66 18.22 -7.75 5.41
N VAL A 67 18.79 -8.64 6.20
CA VAL A 67 20.22 -8.95 6.16
C VAL A 67 20.51 -10.01 5.11
N SER A 68 21.55 -9.76 4.31
CA SER A 68 22.03 -10.68 3.27
C SER A 68 23.55 -10.67 3.17
N VAL A 69 24.13 -11.76 2.65
CA VAL A 69 25.55 -11.78 2.31
C VAL A 69 25.76 -10.91 1.08
N TYR A 70 26.60 -9.88 1.22
CA TYR A 70 26.98 -9.00 0.13
C TYR A 70 28.15 -9.58 -0.68
N GLY A 71 29.12 -10.16 0.01
CA GLY A 71 30.32 -10.72 -0.62
C GLY A 71 31.12 -11.61 0.32
N TYR A 72 32.04 -12.38 -0.25
CA TYR A 72 32.97 -13.25 0.46
C TYR A 72 34.12 -13.63 -0.48
N THR A 73 35.19 -14.17 0.09
CA THR A 73 36.33 -14.75 -0.64
C THR A 73 36.38 -16.25 -0.38
N ILE A 74 36.65 -17.05 -1.41
CA ILE A 74 36.91 -18.49 -1.26
C ILE A 74 38.38 -18.75 -1.59
N ASN A 75 39.08 -19.42 -0.68
CA ASN A 75 40.45 -19.87 -0.86
C ASN A 75 40.51 -21.39 -0.71
N ASP A 76 41.32 -22.05 -1.54
CA ASP A 76 41.64 -23.47 -1.35
C ASP A 76 42.60 -23.65 -0.15
N ALA A 77 42.87 -24.90 0.25
CA ALA A 77 43.68 -25.16 1.45
C ALA A 77 45.16 -24.78 1.34
N ASN A 78 45.72 -24.73 0.13
CA ASN A 78 47.15 -24.52 -0.09
C ASN A 78 47.47 -23.24 -0.90
N ASN A 79 46.43 -22.48 -1.28
CA ASN A 79 46.44 -21.27 -2.11
C ASN A 79 47.07 -21.46 -3.51
N ASP A 80 46.92 -22.64 -4.12
CA ASP A 80 47.37 -22.90 -5.49
C ASP A 80 46.29 -22.63 -6.56
N GLY A 81 45.06 -22.32 -6.14
CA GLY A 81 43.92 -22.06 -7.01
C GLY A 81 43.21 -23.32 -7.52
N ILE A 82 43.57 -24.50 -7.03
CA ILE A 82 42.97 -25.79 -7.39
C ILE A 82 42.21 -26.35 -6.18
N TYR A 83 40.93 -26.64 -6.39
CA TYR A 83 40.08 -27.27 -5.38
C TYR A 83 40.15 -28.79 -5.51
N GLU A 84 40.89 -29.42 -4.61
CA GLU A 84 41.11 -30.87 -4.61
C GLU A 84 39.98 -31.65 -3.89
N PRO A 85 39.60 -32.83 -4.41
CA PRO A 85 38.69 -33.71 -3.69
C PRO A 85 39.23 -34.09 -2.30
N ASN A 86 38.35 -34.08 -1.29
CA ASN A 86 38.66 -34.38 0.11
C ASN A 86 39.65 -33.41 0.78
N SER A 87 39.89 -32.23 0.20
CA SER A 87 40.62 -31.14 0.85
C SER A 87 39.65 -30.11 1.45
N PHE A 88 40.17 -29.30 2.38
CA PHE A 88 39.42 -28.16 2.91
C PHE A 88 39.46 -26.98 1.93
N PHE A 89 38.48 -26.10 2.06
CA PHE A 89 38.53 -24.75 1.51
C PHE A 89 37.98 -23.80 2.56
N PHE A 90 38.36 -22.53 2.46
CA PHE A 90 38.05 -21.52 3.44
C PHE A 90 37.21 -20.41 2.79
N ILE A 91 36.10 -20.08 3.43
CA ILE A 91 35.34 -18.87 3.12
C ILE A 91 35.77 -17.81 4.10
N THR A 92 36.33 -16.71 3.60
CA THR A 92 36.87 -15.61 4.39
C THR A 92 36.26 -14.28 3.94
N ASN A 93 36.49 -13.21 4.70
CA ASN A 93 36.05 -11.85 4.36
C ASN A 93 34.55 -11.75 4.03
N VAL A 94 33.72 -12.48 4.78
CA VAL A 94 32.26 -12.46 4.57
C VAL A 94 31.71 -11.10 4.98
N THR A 95 31.20 -10.37 4.02
CA THR A 95 30.57 -9.06 4.20
C THR A 95 29.06 -9.23 4.18
N TRP A 96 28.38 -8.67 5.17
CA TRP A 96 26.93 -8.67 5.29
C TRP A 96 26.38 -7.27 5.09
N ILE A 97 25.19 -7.16 4.50
CA ILE A 97 24.50 -5.90 4.30
C ILE A 97 23.04 -6.02 4.76
N ASN A 98 22.57 -5.00 5.48
CA ASN A 98 21.16 -4.81 5.79
C ASN A 98 20.51 -3.95 4.70
N ASN A 99 19.77 -4.59 3.80
CA ASN A 99 19.01 -3.91 2.74
C ASN A 99 17.62 -3.44 3.21
N GLY A 100 17.34 -3.55 4.50
CA GLY A 100 16.10 -3.10 5.11
C GLY A 100 16.09 -1.60 5.40
N ALA A 101 14.92 -1.07 5.75
CA ALA A 101 14.77 0.35 6.08
C ALA A 101 14.95 0.66 7.58
N MET A 102 15.22 -0.36 8.40
CA MET A 102 15.47 -0.22 9.84
C MET A 102 16.83 -0.79 10.20
N ASN A 103 17.43 -0.24 11.24
CA ASN A 103 18.65 -0.73 11.87
C ASN A 103 18.44 -2.12 12.47
N LEU A 104 19.53 -2.87 12.60
CA LEU A 104 19.49 -4.13 13.33
C LEU A 104 19.29 -3.85 14.83
N PRO A 105 18.40 -4.60 15.51
CA PRO A 105 18.24 -4.47 16.94
C PRO A 105 19.57 -4.67 17.68
N SER A 106 19.77 -3.92 18.76
CA SER A 106 20.94 -4.09 19.63
C SER A 106 21.00 -5.54 20.15
N GLY A 107 22.18 -6.15 20.10
CA GLY A 107 22.39 -7.54 20.50
C GLY A 107 22.00 -8.57 19.43
N SER A 108 21.82 -8.17 18.17
CA SER A 108 21.68 -9.11 17.05
C SER A 108 22.91 -10.02 16.95
N ILE A 109 22.68 -11.33 16.81
CA ILE A 109 23.72 -12.35 16.76
C ILE A 109 23.74 -12.98 15.37
N LEU A 110 24.92 -13.10 14.77
CA LEU A 110 25.15 -13.97 13.63
C LEU A 110 25.35 -15.41 14.13
N SER A 111 24.59 -16.35 13.59
CA SER A 111 24.66 -17.76 13.96
C SER A 111 24.68 -18.63 12.72
N PHE A 112 25.55 -19.62 12.73
CA PHE A 112 25.58 -20.68 11.73
C PHE A 112 24.99 -21.94 12.38
N PRO A 113 23.92 -22.53 11.82
CA PRO A 113 23.53 -23.87 12.25
C PRO A 113 24.68 -24.80 11.89
N SER A 114 25.37 -25.33 12.90
CA SER A 114 26.46 -26.28 12.65
C SER A 114 25.90 -27.46 11.87
N THR A 115 26.47 -27.65 10.68
CA THR A 115 26.41 -28.91 9.96
C THR A 115 27.78 -29.56 10.18
N GLU A 116 27.88 -30.88 10.22
CA GLU A 116 29.12 -31.62 10.50
C GLU A 116 30.37 -31.17 9.70
N TYR A 117 30.17 -30.36 8.66
CA TYR A 117 31.17 -29.95 7.67
C TYR A 117 31.57 -28.46 7.77
N ILE A 118 30.98 -27.68 8.69
CA ILE A 118 31.32 -26.27 8.89
C ILE A 118 31.98 -26.10 10.25
N THR A 119 33.27 -25.76 10.24
CA THR A 119 33.99 -25.24 11.41
C THR A 119 34.13 -23.74 11.27
N THR A 120 33.81 -23.00 12.32
CA THR A 120 33.97 -21.55 12.40
C THR A 120 34.88 -21.21 13.57
N ASP A 121 35.92 -20.40 13.36
CA ASP A 121 36.56 -19.70 14.47
C ASP A 121 35.72 -18.46 14.80
N MET A 122 35.42 -18.25 16.09
CA MET A 122 34.70 -17.05 16.54
C MET A 122 35.49 -15.76 16.29
N ASN A 123 36.81 -15.86 16.14
CA ASN A 123 37.67 -14.71 15.85
C ASN A 123 37.58 -14.23 14.39
N ASP A 124 37.04 -15.04 13.47
CA ASP A 124 36.94 -14.71 12.04
C ASP A 124 35.64 -13.95 11.70
N ILE A 125 34.74 -13.76 12.67
CA ILE A 125 33.45 -13.11 12.48
C ILE A 125 33.55 -11.65 12.94
N SER A 126 33.63 -10.72 11.99
CA SER A 126 33.49 -9.28 12.25
C SER A 126 32.10 -8.78 11.81
N ILE A 127 31.30 -8.32 12.76
CA ILE A 127 30.07 -7.57 12.47
C ILE A 127 30.43 -6.09 12.59
N LEU A 128 30.56 -5.40 11.46
CA LEU A 128 30.77 -3.94 11.46
C LEU A 128 29.49 -3.27 12.01
N GLN A 129 29.62 -2.57 13.14
CA GLN A 129 28.56 -1.69 13.63
C GLN A 129 28.53 -0.43 12.77
N ASP A 130 27.32 0.06 12.49
CA ASP A 130 26.94 1.11 11.53
C ASP A 130 27.65 2.49 11.62
N ASN A 131 28.64 2.66 12.50
CA ASN A 131 29.33 3.93 12.69
C ASN A 131 30.73 4.01 12.04
N THR A 132 31.17 3.02 11.26
CA THR A 132 32.52 3.02 10.66
C THR A 132 32.58 2.62 9.18
N ILE A 133 31.54 2.92 8.40
CA ILE A 133 31.64 2.88 6.93
C ILE A 133 32.49 4.09 6.49
N ASN A 134 33.82 3.92 6.47
CA ASN A 134 34.85 4.67 5.71
C ASN A 134 36.27 4.55 6.28
N GLN A 135 36.54 3.71 7.29
CA GLN A 135 37.94 3.41 7.63
C GLN A 135 38.45 2.27 6.76
N VAL A 136 39.30 2.65 5.81
CA VAL A 136 40.25 1.73 5.16
C VAL A 136 41.04 1.06 6.29
N VAL A 137 40.80 -0.23 6.52
CA VAL A 137 41.73 -1.05 7.31
C VAL A 137 42.98 -1.16 6.45
N VAL A 138 43.98 -0.34 6.78
CA VAL A 138 45.32 -0.48 6.19
C VAL A 138 45.96 -1.67 6.90
N ASP A 139 46.35 -2.68 6.12
CA ASP A 139 47.10 -3.83 6.61
C ASP A 139 48.40 -3.34 7.28
N PRO A 140 48.67 -3.67 8.56
CA PRO A 140 49.95 -3.33 9.21
C PRO A 140 51.15 -4.11 8.64
N HIS A 141 50.95 -4.98 7.63
CA HIS A 141 51.99 -5.74 6.95
C HIS A 141 52.13 -5.46 5.44
N ALA A 142 51.60 -4.34 4.94
CA ALA A 142 51.89 -3.85 3.60
C ALA A 142 53.21 -3.06 3.50
#